data_AF-A0A2G2FUH7-F1
#
_entry.id   AF-A0A2G2FUH7-F1
#
_cell.length_a   1.000
_cell.length_b   1.000
_cell.length_c   1.000
_cell.angle_alpha   90.00
_cell.angle_beta   90.00
_cell.angle_gamma   90.00
#
_symmetry.space_group_name_H-M   'P 1'
#
loop_
_entity.id
_entity.type
_entity.pdbx_description
1 polymer ?
#
loop_
_entity_poly.entity_id
_entity_poly.type
_entity_poly.pdbx_seq_one_letter_code
_entity_poly.pdbx_strand_id
1 'polypeptide(L)'
;MQNNVFLVSDASYSNMSKIAGLGVVNLNSGQEYTSSKAHITSIYHAEWYALLYSIHIALENKLDNVIFIYDHSSLKLCAIKKYLKDKISCFQFLWLKRVYVHKADRVAYKARALREKLLCASSPKAKFTPMKGELSDEELFKSFQAKALLIQFHICSLMTDPTNKEIIYHYLNHTHPKKLYSDEKLNYRFLNFIYYLLPEKDRTQFFQYLSTLVTHSLNKKKFKSFKKKALYLLLLKETLFVFKQQTCTSKEITC
;
A
#
# COMPACT_ATOMS: atom_id res chain seq x y z
N MET A 1 -35.45 18.73 -13.66
CA MET A 1 -34.07 18.41 -14.12
C MET A 1 -33.19 18.29 -12.89
N GLN A 2 -32.42 17.21 -12.74
CA GLN A 2 -31.41 17.12 -11.68
C GLN A 2 -30.22 18.03 -12.06
N ASN A 3 -29.85 18.95 -11.17
CA ASN A 3 -28.72 19.85 -11.39
C ASN A 3 -27.42 19.04 -11.55
N ASN A 4 -26.52 19.52 -12.41
CA ASN A 4 -25.18 18.97 -12.56
C ASN A 4 -24.45 19.08 -11.21
N VAL A 5 -23.90 17.97 -10.70
CA VAL A 5 -23.07 17.97 -9.50
C VAL A 5 -21.61 18.01 -9.89
N PHE A 6 -20.90 19.05 -9.48
CA PHE A 6 -19.48 19.22 -9.79
C PHE A 6 -18.63 18.73 -8.61
N LEU A 7 -17.89 17.65 -8.82
CA LEU A 7 -16.95 17.10 -7.85
C LEU A 7 -15.53 17.45 -8.28
N VAL A 8 -14.91 18.38 -7.56
CA VAL A 8 -13.52 18.81 -7.80
C VAL A 8 -12.60 17.99 -6.92
N SER A 9 -11.67 17.24 -7.52
CA SER A 9 -10.70 16.42 -6.81
C SER A 9 -9.27 16.88 -7.06
N ASP A 10 -8.43 16.78 -6.03
CA ASP A 10 -6.99 17.05 -6.09
C ASP A 10 -6.25 16.21 -5.04
N ALA A 11 -4.93 16.04 -5.22
CA ALA A 11 -4.08 15.29 -4.32
C ALA A 11 -2.90 16.12 -3.80
N SER A 12 -2.62 16.00 -2.51
CA SER A 12 -1.38 16.51 -1.92
C SER A 12 -0.49 15.34 -1.58
N TYR A 13 0.68 15.22 -2.21
CA TYR A 13 1.62 14.12 -2.01
C TYR A 13 2.94 14.59 -1.40
N SER A 14 3.43 13.84 -0.41
CA SER A 14 4.76 14.04 0.17
C SER A 14 5.70 12.93 -0.27
N ASN A 15 6.75 13.29 -1.00
CA ASN A 15 7.75 12.34 -1.44
C ASN A 15 8.55 11.72 -0.28
N MET A 16 8.63 12.44 0.85
CA MET A 16 9.35 12.02 2.05
C MET A 16 8.55 10.97 2.84
N SER A 17 7.28 11.23 3.12
CA SER A 17 6.43 10.32 3.90
C SER A 17 5.74 9.24 3.05
N LYS A 18 5.76 9.39 1.71
CA LYS A 18 4.98 8.57 0.76
C LYS A 18 3.47 8.57 1.04
N ILE A 19 2.99 9.61 1.71
CA ILE A 19 1.56 9.81 2.01
C ILE A 19 0.99 10.80 1.01
N ALA A 20 -0.19 10.46 0.49
CA ALA A 20 -1.07 11.41 -0.17
C ALA A 20 -2.28 11.71 0.70
N GLY A 21 -2.64 12.99 0.78
CA GLY A 21 -3.99 13.40 1.14
C GLY A 21 -4.80 13.54 -0.13
N LEU A 22 -6.06 13.12 -0.07
CA LEU A 22 -7.02 13.18 -1.18
C LEU A 22 -8.11 14.15 -0.76
N GLY A 23 -8.35 15.17 -1.58
CA GLY A 23 -9.36 16.18 -1.34
C GLY A 23 -10.41 16.16 -2.43
N VAL A 24 -11.68 16.20 -2.05
CA VAL A 24 -12.80 16.34 -2.98
C VAL A 24 -13.76 17.41 -2.45
N VAL A 25 -14.20 18.30 -3.32
CA VAL A 25 -15.18 19.33 -2.99
C VAL A 25 -16.36 19.21 -3.92
N ASN A 26 -17.56 19.12 -3.34
CA ASN A 26 -18.79 19.27 -4.07
C ASN A 26 -19.11 20.77 -4.19
N LEU A 27 -19.08 21.33 -5.40
CA LEU A 27 -19.32 22.76 -5.59
C LEU A 27 -20.79 23.15 -5.38
N ASN A 28 -21.72 22.21 -5.55
CA ASN A 28 -23.15 22.47 -5.38
C ASN A 28 -23.54 22.58 -3.90
N SER A 29 -23.04 21.65 -3.07
CA SER A 29 -23.35 21.64 -1.63
C SER A 29 -22.31 22.36 -0.78
N GLY A 30 -21.14 22.67 -1.35
CA GLY A 30 -20.00 23.21 -0.62
C GLY A 30 -19.27 22.19 0.26
N GLN A 31 -19.77 20.95 0.35
CA GLN A 31 -19.20 19.90 1.18
C GLN A 31 -17.78 19.53 0.76
N GLU A 32 -16.91 19.37 1.75
CA GLU A 32 -15.53 18.95 1.59
C GLU A 32 -15.39 17.50 2.11
N TYR A 33 -14.73 16.67 1.32
CA TYR A 33 -14.44 15.28 1.65
C TYR A 33 -12.93 15.07 1.64
N THR A 34 -12.43 14.37 2.65
CA THR A 34 -11.00 14.13 2.83
C THR A 34 -10.71 12.66 3.08
N SER A 35 -9.65 12.17 2.46
CA SER A 35 -9.06 10.89 2.82
C SER A 35 -7.54 10.97 2.77
N SER A 36 -6.85 9.94 3.26
CA SER A 36 -5.40 9.83 3.15
C SER A 36 -5.00 8.41 2.77
N LYS A 37 -3.96 8.28 1.95
CA LYS A 37 -3.38 7.03 1.47
C LYS A 37 -1.88 7.05 1.75
N ALA A 38 -1.39 5.99 2.39
CA ALA A 38 0.04 5.73 2.53
C ALA A 38 0.56 4.90 1.34
N HIS A 39 1.89 4.77 1.24
CA HIS A 39 2.59 3.98 0.22
C HIS A 39 2.32 4.43 -1.23
N ILE A 40 2.10 5.73 -1.42
CA ILE A 40 1.97 6.31 -2.75
C ILE A 40 3.35 6.46 -3.36
N THR A 41 3.55 5.88 -4.54
CA THR A 41 4.88 5.82 -5.17
C THR A 41 5.23 7.08 -5.96
N SER A 42 4.23 7.87 -6.37
CA SER A 42 4.42 9.09 -7.18
C SER A 42 3.23 10.03 -7.06
N ILE A 43 3.45 11.31 -7.40
CA ILE A 43 2.37 12.31 -7.53
C ILE A 43 1.29 11.85 -8.52
N TYR A 44 1.67 11.23 -9.63
CA TYR A 44 0.74 10.67 -10.61
C TYR A 44 -0.25 9.68 -9.99
N HIS A 45 0.23 8.79 -9.13
CA HIS A 45 -0.66 7.86 -8.41
C HIS A 45 -1.55 8.58 -7.41
N ALA A 46 -1.05 9.62 -6.73
CA ALA A 46 -1.85 10.44 -5.83
C ALA A 46 -3.06 11.05 -6.55
N GLU A 47 -2.83 11.69 -7.71
CA GLU A 47 -3.87 12.30 -8.53
C GLU A 47 -4.90 11.27 -9.03
N TRP A 48 -4.42 10.12 -9.48
CA TRP A 48 -5.29 9.02 -9.88
C TRP A 48 -6.20 8.57 -8.73
N TYR A 49 -5.65 8.44 -7.51
CA TYR A 49 -6.45 8.09 -6.33
C TYR A 49 -7.42 9.19 -5.91
N ALA A 50 -7.10 10.47 -6.09
CA ALA A 50 -8.03 11.56 -5.80
C ALA A 50 -9.24 11.52 -6.74
N LEU A 51 -9.03 11.24 -8.02
CA LEU A 51 -10.11 11.03 -8.98
C LEU A 51 -10.96 9.80 -8.64
N LEU A 52 -10.33 8.67 -8.28
CA LEU A 52 -11.07 7.49 -7.84
C LEU A 52 -11.87 7.75 -6.56
N TYR A 53 -11.35 8.58 -5.67
CA TYR A 53 -12.03 8.96 -4.43
C TYR A 53 -13.26 9.84 -4.70
N SER A 54 -13.21 10.78 -5.65
CA SER A 54 -14.40 11.56 -6.04
C SER A 54 -15.48 10.68 -6.68
N ILE A 55 -15.08 9.69 -7.48
CA ILE A 55 -15.99 8.68 -8.02
C ILE A 55 -16.64 7.86 -6.90
N HIS A 56 -15.85 7.41 -5.93
CA HIS A 56 -16.38 6.67 -4.79
C HIS A 56 -17.43 7.48 -4.02
N ILE A 57 -17.16 8.77 -3.75
CA ILE A 57 -18.12 9.69 -3.11
C ILE A 57 -19.40 9.80 -3.95
N ALA A 58 -19.29 9.92 -5.28
CA ALA A 58 -20.47 9.99 -6.14
C ALA A 58 -21.35 8.74 -6.04
N LEU A 59 -20.73 7.56 -6.01
CA LEU A 59 -21.43 6.28 -5.90
C LEU A 59 -22.08 6.10 -4.52
N GLU A 60 -21.36 6.42 -3.44
CA GLU A 60 -21.91 6.33 -2.07
C GLU A 60 -23.11 7.26 -1.87
N ASN A 61 -23.05 8.46 -2.45
CA ASN A 61 -24.12 9.45 -2.36
C ASN A 61 -25.19 9.28 -3.46
N LYS A 62 -25.12 8.22 -4.28
CA LYS A 62 -26.07 7.92 -5.36
C LYS A 62 -26.33 9.11 -6.29
N LEU A 63 -25.26 9.78 -6.71
CA LEU A 63 -25.34 10.93 -7.61
C LEU A 63 -25.44 10.46 -9.07
N ASP A 64 -26.41 10.99 -9.83
CA ASP A 64 -26.76 10.47 -11.17
C ASP A 64 -26.41 11.42 -12.34
N ASN A 65 -25.97 12.65 -12.04
CA ASN A 65 -25.54 13.65 -13.03
C ASN A 65 -24.28 14.39 -12.56
N VAL A 66 -23.10 13.79 -12.78
CA VAL A 66 -21.85 14.18 -12.11
C VAL A 66 -20.76 14.61 -13.08
N ILE A 67 -20.13 15.75 -12.80
CA ILE A 67 -18.96 16.24 -13.52
C ILE A 67 -17.75 16.11 -12.61
N PHE A 68 -16.84 15.20 -12.95
CA PHE A 68 -15.59 14.96 -12.24
C PHE A 68 -14.52 15.93 -12.76
N ILE A 69 -14.13 16.88 -11.92
CA ILE A 69 -13.11 17.89 -12.21
C ILE A 69 -11.78 17.48 -11.58
N TYR A 70 -10.70 17.52 -12.35
CA TYR A 70 -9.33 17.17 -11.93
C TYR A 70 -8.29 18.01 -12.70
N ASP A 71 -7.05 18.09 -12.23
CA ASP A 71 -6.04 18.97 -12.84
C ASP A 71 -4.87 18.27 -13.56
N HIS A 72 -4.84 16.94 -13.52
CA HIS A 72 -3.79 16.15 -14.16
C HIS A 72 -4.19 15.63 -15.55
N SER A 73 -3.66 16.22 -16.62
CA SER A 73 -4.05 15.91 -18.01
C SER A 73 -3.71 14.48 -18.47
N SER A 74 -2.66 13.85 -17.91
CA SER A 74 -2.20 12.52 -18.37
C SER A 74 -2.94 11.33 -17.77
N LEU A 75 -4.10 11.53 -17.13
CA LEU A 75 -4.89 10.43 -16.56
C LEU A 75 -5.59 9.62 -17.67
N LYS A 76 -5.44 8.29 -17.64
CA LYS A 76 -6.03 7.39 -18.65
C LYS A 76 -7.44 6.98 -18.26
N LEU A 77 -8.46 7.72 -18.73
CA LEU A 77 -9.84 7.57 -18.26
C LEU A 77 -10.66 6.40 -18.84
N CYS A 78 -10.17 5.68 -19.86
CA CYS A 78 -10.97 4.69 -20.59
C CYS A 78 -11.55 3.58 -19.68
N ALA A 79 -10.74 3.05 -18.76
CA ALA A 79 -11.18 2.01 -17.82
C ALA A 79 -12.26 2.54 -16.86
N ILE A 80 -12.10 3.77 -16.37
CA ILE A 80 -13.06 4.42 -15.47
C ILE A 80 -14.39 4.67 -16.18
N LYS A 81 -14.35 5.22 -17.41
CA LYS A 81 -15.57 5.46 -18.20
C LYS A 81 -16.36 4.18 -18.42
N LYS A 82 -15.68 3.06 -18.71
CA LYS A 82 -16.32 1.76 -18.85
C LYS A 82 -16.95 1.28 -17.52
N TYR A 83 -16.25 1.48 -16.41
CA TYR A 83 -16.74 1.10 -15.08
C TYR A 83 -17.99 1.89 -14.64
N LEU A 84 -18.09 3.17 -15.03
CA LEU A 84 -19.19 4.05 -14.60
C LEU A 84 -20.45 3.95 -15.44
N LYS A 85 -20.37 3.41 -16.67
CA LYS A 85 -21.49 3.36 -17.62
C LYS A 85 -22.77 2.76 -17.04
N ASP A 86 -22.65 1.75 -16.19
CA ASP A 86 -23.78 1.04 -15.59
C ASP A 86 -24.06 1.47 -14.14
N LYS A 87 -23.40 2.54 -13.66
CA LYS A 87 -23.43 2.97 -12.25
C LYS A 87 -23.87 4.41 -12.04
N ILE A 88 -23.66 5.28 -13.03
CA ILE A 88 -24.05 6.68 -13.00
C ILE A 88 -24.70 7.00 -14.35
N SER A 89 -25.94 7.47 -14.33
CA SER A 89 -26.73 7.70 -15.54
C SER A 89 -26.09 8.72 -16.49
N CYS A 90 -25.57 9.82 -15.94
CA CYS A 90 -24.86 10.85 -16.69
C CYS A 90 -23.59 11.26 -15.95
N PHE A 91 -22.44 11.13 -16.61
CA PHE A 91 -21.18 11.63 -16.06
C PHE A 91 -20.28 12.23 -17.12
N GLN A 92 -19.47 13.19 -16.71
CA GLN A 92 -18.42 13.80 -17.55
C GLN A 92 -17.12 13.97 -16.77
N PHE A 93 -16.02 14.00 -17.50
CA PHE A 93 -14.69 14.26 -16.97
C PHE A 93 -14.20 15.57 -17.55
N LEU A 94 -13.88 16.52 -16.67
CA LEU A 94 -13.42 17.85 -17.06
C LEU A 94 -12.03 18.08 -16.45
N TRP A 95 -11.04 18.23 -17.31
CA TRP A 95 -9.70 18.63 -16.89
C TRP A 95 -9.62 20.16 -16.84
N LEU A 96 -9.15 20.71 -15.72
CA LEU A 96 -8.91 22.14 -15.55
C LEU A 96 -7.50 22.42 -15.04
N LYS A 97 -6.98 23.63 -15.27
CA LYS A 97 -5.70 24.04 -14.67
C LYS A 97 -5.81 24.11 -13.14
N ARG A 98 -4.68 23.91 -12.46
CA ARG A 98 -4.57 23.92 -10.99
C ARG A 98 -5.20 25.13 -10.30
N VAL A 99 -5.19 26.29 -10.95
CA VAL A 99 -5.82 27.53 -10.44
C VAL A 99 -7.32 27.36 -10.13
N TYR A 100 -8.00 26.42 -10.77
CA TYR A 100 -9.43 26.15 -10.57
C TYR A 100 -9.73 25.06 -9.53
N VAL A 101 -8.71 24.34 -9.03
CA VAL A 101 -8.88 23.25 -8.04
C VAL A 101 -8.29 23.56 -6.66
N HIS A 102 -7.82 24.78 -6.44
CA HIS A 102 -7.17 25.26 -5.22
C HIS A 102 -7.89 24.89 -3.91
N LYS A 103 -9.23 24.87 -3.91
CA LYS A 103 -10.01 24.47 -2.74
C LYS A 103 -9.82 22.98 -2.42
N ALA A 104 -9.81 22.12 -3.43
CA ALA A 104 -9.54 20.69 -3.28
C ALA A 104 -8.07 20.42 -2.88
N ASP A 105 -7.10 21.17 -3.44
CA ASP A 105 -5.68 21.11 -3.04
C ASP A 105 -5.52 21.36 -1.53
N ARG A 106 -6.16 22.42 -1.02
CA ARG A 106 -6.13 22.78 0.39
C ARG A 106 -6.73 21.68 1.28
N VAL A 107 -7.82 21.08 0.83
CA VAL A 107 -8.50 19.96 1.51
C VAL A 107 -7.58 18.73 1.55
N ALA A 108 -6.96 18.40 0.42
CA ALA A 108 -5.99 17.32 0.29
C ALA A 108 -4.76 17.54 1.19
N TYR A 109 -4.22 18.76 1.21
CA TYR A 109 -3.10 19.14 2.07
C TYR A 109 -3.44 18.94 3.55
N LYS A 110 -4.61 19.40 4.01
CA LYS A 110 -5.05 19.21 5.40
C LYS A 110 -5.12 17.73 5.76
N ALA A 111 -5.67 16.90 4.87
CA ALA A 111 -5.76 15.45 5.08
C ALA A 111 -4.38 14.80 5.19
N ARG A 112 -3.44 15.16 4.31
CA ARG A 112 -2.04 14.69 4.37
C ARG A 112 -1.37 15.13 5.67
N ALA A 113 -1.42 16.42 5.97
CA ALA A 113 -0.75 17.01 7.13
C ALA A 113 -1.31 16.45 8.44
N LEU A 114 -2.63 16.24 8.54
CA LEU A 114 -3.24 15.58 9.69
C LEU A 114 -2.75 14.14 9.82
N ARG A 115 -2.72 13.38 8.71
CA ARG A 115 -2.21 12.00 8.73
C ARG A 115 -0.75 11.94 9.17
N GLU A 116 0.10 12.82 8.66
CA GLU A 116 1.50 12.94 9.06
C GLU A 116 1.63 13.33 10.54
N LYS A 117 0.84 14.30 11.02
CA LYS A 117 0.81 14.71 12.42
C LYS A 117 0.35 13.60 13.34
N LEU A 118 -0.70 12.86 12.98
CA LEU A 118 -1.21 11.74 13.78
C LEU A 118 -0.17 10.63 13.89
N LEU A 119 0.55 10.33 12.80
CA LEU A 119 1.67 9.38 12.83
C LEU A 119 2.81 9.85 13.75
N CYS A 120 3.01 11.17 13.90
CA CYS A 120 3.99 11.73 14.84
C CYS A 120 3.47 11.76 16.28
N ALA A 121 2.20 12.13 16.49
CA ALA A 121 1.59 12.32 17.81
C ALA A 121 1.37 11.00 18.55
N SER A 122 1.17 9.88 17.84
CA SER A 122 1.12 8.53 18.43
C SER A 122 2.45 8.04 19.03
N SER A 123 3.48 8.88 19.08
CA SER A 123 4.71 8.65 19.83
C SER A 123 5.21 10.00 20.41
N PRO A 124 5.06 10.27 21.72
CA PRO A 124 5.52 11.53 22.33
C PRO A 124 7.05 11.75 22.25
N LYS A 125 7.81 10.75 21.80
CA LYS A 125 9.25 10.83 21.49
C LYS A 125 9.56 10.82 19.99
N ALA A 126 8.56 10.74 19.11
CA ALA A 126 8.74 10.88 17.67
C ALA A 126 8.83 12.37 17.29
N LYS A 127 9.99 12.96 17.55
CA LYS A 127 10.48 13.99 16.63
C LYS A 127 10.62 13.32 15.26
N PHE A 128 10.28 14.01 14.16
CA PHE A 128 10.83 13.65 12.86
C PHE A 128 12.36 13.83 12.99
N THR A 129 13.03 12.81 13.50
CA THR A 129 14.47 12.69 13.36
C THR A 129 14.70 12.49 11.87
N PRO A 130 15.46 13.37 11.18
CA PRO A 130 16.06 12.94 9.92
C PRO A 130 16.76 11.62 10.23
N MET A 131 16.56 10.59 9.39
CA MET A 131 17.13 9.25 9.58
C MET A 131 18.56 9.36 10.13
N LYS A 132 18.71 9.23 11.45
CA LYS A 132 20.00 9.12 12.12
C LYS A 132 19.94 7.76 12.80
N GLY A 133 20.63 6.83 12.16
CA GLY A 133 20.63 5.42 12.47
C GLY A 133 19.54 4.69 11.70
N GLU A 134 19.81 4.31 10.45
CA GLU A 134 19.25 3.06 9.96
C GLU A 134 19.56 2.00 11.02
N LEU A 135 18.56 1.25 11.50
CA LEU A 135 18.83 -0.03 12.18
C LEU A 135 19.83 -0.76 11.29
N SER A 136 20.99 -1.10 11.86
CA SER A 136 21.98 -1.85 11.11
C SER A 136 21.34 -3.17 10.69
N ASP A 137 21.78 -3.73 9.57
CA ASP A 137 21.32 -5.05 9.12
C ASP A 137 21.42 -6.09 10.25
N GLU A 138 22.37 -5.95 11.17
CA GLU A 138 22.55 -6.80 12.34
C GLU A 138 21.50 -6.61 13.45
N GLU A 139 21.10 -5.37 13.75
CA GLU A 139 20.04 -5.08 14.74
C GLU A 139 18.67 -5.50 14.22
N LEU A 140 18.46 -5.36 12.91
CA LEU A 140 17.31 -5.92 12.21
C LEU A 140 17.34 -7.45 12.32
N PHE A 141 18.45 -8.12 12.00
CA PHE A 141 18.54 -9.57 12.11
C PHE A 141 18.35 -10.10 13.55
N LYS A 142 18.89 -9.43 14.58
CA LYS A 142 18.75 -9.84 15.99
C LYS A 142 17.33 -9.67 16.53
N SER A 143 16.63 -8.60 16.15
CA SER A 143 15.22 -8.40 16.54
C SER A 143 14.28 -9.45 15.91
N PHE A 144 14.71 -10.07 14.80
CA PHE A 144 13.96 -11.10 14.09
C PHE A 144 14.16 -12.52 14.63
N GLN A 145 15.32 -12.82 15.22
CA GLN A 145 15.60 -14.12 15.84
C GLN A 145 14.80 -14.33 17.14
N ALA A 146 14.43 -13.25 17.84
CA ALA A 146 14.01 -13.34 19.23
C ALA A 146 12.54 -13.76 19.47
N LYS A 147 11.62 -13.58 18.50
CA LYS A 147 10.28 -14.20 18.46
C LYS A 147 9.47 -13.70 17.26
N ALA A 148 8.78 -14.66 16.60
CA ALA A 148 7.72 -14.51 15.61
C ALA A 148 8.08 -14.53 14.10
N LEU A 149 8.76 -15.60 13.67
CA LEU A 149 8.84 -16.01 12.26
C LEU A 149 7.45 -16.08 11.58
N LEU A 150 6.44 -16.56 12.30
CA LEU A 150 5.04 -16.60 11.85
C LEU A 150 4.47 -15.21 11.55
N ILE A 151 4.75 -14.21 12.40
CA ILE A 151 4.29 -12.83 12.20
C ILE A 151 5.01 -12.23 10.98
N GLN A 152 6.31 -12.47 10.83
CA GLN A 152 7.10 -12.00 9.69
C GLN A 152 6.56 -12.53 8.36
N PHE A 153 6.26 -13.84 8.29
CA PHE A 153 5.71 -14.46 7.09
C PHE A 153 4.27 -14.01 6.83
N HIS A 154 3.46 -13.85 7.88
CA HIS A 154 2.10 -13.31 7.74
C HIS A 154 2.12 -11.91 7.13
N ILE A 155 2.97 -11.02 7.64
CA ILE A 155 3.19 -9.66 7.11
C ILE A 155 3.63 -9.72 5.66
N CYS A 156 4.64 -10.53 5.34
CA CYS A 156 5.15 -10.65 3.97
C CYS A 156 4.06 -11.14 3.00
N SER A 157 3.18 -12.02 3.46
CA SER A 157 2.07 -12.56 2.67
C SER A 157 1.03 -11.50 2.26
N LEU A 158 0.94 -10.38 2.98
CA LEU A 158 0.03 -9.27 2.66
C LEU A 158 0.55 -8.39 1.52
N MET A 159 1.84 -8.47 1.21
CA MET A 159 2.53 -7.59 0.26
C MET A 159 2.85 -8.26 -1.08
N THR A 160 2.41 -9.50 -1.28
CA THR A 160 2.79 -10.33 -2.40
C THR A 160 1.57 -10.77 -3.21
N ASP A 161 1.80 -11.25 -4.42
CA ASP A 161 0.72 -11.75 -5.27
C ASP A 161 0.07 -13.01 -4.68
N PRO A 162 -1.18 -13.34 -5.09
CA PRO A 162 -1.94 -14.45 -4.51
C PRO A 162 -1.21 -15.80 -4.52
N THR A 163 -0.41 -16.07 -5.55
CA THR A 163 0.36 -17.32 -5.68
C THR A 163 1.41 -17.43 -4.58
N ASN A 164 2.22 -16.37 -4.41
CA ASN A 164 3.26 -16.37 -3.38
C ASN A 164 2.65 -16.27 -1.97
N LYS A 165 1.48 -15.65 -1.81
CA LYS A 165 0.73 -15.64 -0.56
C LYS A 165 0.28 -17.04 -0.15
N GLU A 166 -0.26 -17.82 -1.09
CA GLU A 166 -0.68 -19.21 -0.88
C GLU A 166 0.51 -20.11 -0.51
N ILE A 167 1.64 -19.98 -1.22
CA ILE A 167 2.89 -20.74 -0.94
C ILE A 167 3.37 -20.49 0.50
N ILE A 168 3.37 -19.22 0.93
CA ILE A 168 3.77 -18.81 2.27
C ILE A 168 2.79 -19.33 3.33
N TYR A 169 1.49 -19.25 3.06
CA TYR A 169 0.45 -19.78 3.95
C TYR A 169 0.63 -21.29 4.20
N HIS A 170 0.86 -22.07 3.15
CA HIS A 170 1.05 -23.51 3.27
C HIS A 170 2.34 -23.88 4.00
N TYR A 171 3.43 -23.15 3.74
CA TYR A 171 4.69 -23.33 4.46
C TYR A 171 4.53 -23.11 5.97
N LEU A 172 3.84 -22.03 6.36
CA LEU A 172 3.62 -21.69 7.76
C LEU A 172 2.76 -22.71 8.50
N ASN A 173 1.79 -23.30 7.81
CA ASN A 173 0.86 -24.26 8.41
C ASN A 173 1.33 -25.71 8.26
N HIS A 174 2.55 -25.95 7.74
CA HIS A 174 3.07 -27.29 7.44
C HIS A 174 2.10 -28.13 6.59
N THR A 175 1.43 -27.48 5.63
CA THR A 175 0.52 -28.13 4.69
C THR A 175 1.06 -28.03 3.28
N HIS A 176 0.55 -28.86 2.36
CA HIS A 176 0.90 -28.79 0.94
C HIS A 176 -0.23 -28.15 0.13
N PRO A 177 0.08 -27.21 -0.79
CA PRO A 177 -0.90 -26.74 -1.75
C PRO A 177 -1.32 -27.90 -2.66
N LYS A 178 -2.60 -27.91 -3.05
CA LYS A 178 -3.18 -28.98 -3.90
C LYS A 178 -2.65 -28.99 -5.34
N LYS A 179 -1.87 -27.97 -5.73
CA LYS A 179 -1.42 -27.76 -7.10
C LYS A 179 0.06 -27.39 -7.13
N LEU A 180 0.78 -27.94 -8.12
CA LEU A 180 2.15 -27.54 -8.44
C LEU A 180 2.16 -26.25 -9.26
N TYR A 181 3.16 -25.41 -9.03
CA TYR A 181 3.36 -24.15 -9.73
C TYR A 181 4.38 -24.31 -10.87
N SER A 182 4.23 -23.49 -11.91
CA SER A 182 5.28 -23.32 -12.92
C SER A 182 6.30 -22.29 -12.44
N ASP A 183 7.58 -22.48 -12.79
CA ASP A 183 8.70 -21.55 -12.44
C ASP A 183 8.31 -20.10 -12.76
N GLU A 184 7.75 -19.85 -13.94
CA GLU A 184 7.38 -18.50 -14.42
C GLU A 184 6.35 -17.76 -13.55
N LYS A 185 5.54 -18.48 -12.76
CA LYS A 185 4.53 -17.87 -11.88
C LYS A 185 5.07 -17.52 -10.50
N LEU A 186 6.30 -17.92 -10.18
CA LEU A 186 6.92 -17.64 -8.90
C LEU A 186 7.59 -16.28 -8.91
N ASN A 187 7.36 -15.52 -7.85
CA ASN A 187 8.07 -14.28 -7.65
C ASN A 187 9.40 -14.59 -6.93
N TYR A 188 10.40 -15.03 -7.71
CA TYR A 188 11.74 -15.36 -7.19
C TYR A 188 12.36 -14.25 -6.35
N ARG A 189 12.04 -12.99 -6.64
CA ARG A 189 12.55 -11.84 -5.89
C ARG A 189 11.98 -11.81 -4.47
N PHE A 190 10.68 -12.03 -4.34
CA PHE A 190 10.01 -12.09 -3.04
C PHE A 190 10.39 -13.35 -2.26
N LEU A 191 10.36 -14.53 -2.89
CA LEU A 191 10.72 -15.79 -2.22
C LEU A 191 12.18 -15.81 -1.77
N ASN A 192 13.10 -15.21 -2.53
CA ASN A 192 14.47 -15.06 -2.11
C ASN A 192 14.63 -14.06 -0.95
N PHE A 193 13.85 -12.99 -0.93
CA PHE A 193 13.81 -12.09 0.22
C PHE A 193 13.39 -12.85 1.49
N ILE A 194 12.34 -13.67 1.43
CA ILE A 194 11.91 -14.53 2.54
C ILE A 194 13.01 -15.52 2.94
N TYR A 195 13.64 -16.17 1.96
CA TYR A 195 14.75 -17.08 2.20
C TYR A 195 15.89 -16.41 2.99
N TYR A 196 16.26 -15.18 2.66
CA TYR A 196 17.34 -14.50 3.41
C TYR A 196 16.92 -14.00 4.80
N LEU A 197 15.62 -13.82 5.06
CA LEU A 197 15.12 -13.50 6.40
C LEU A 197 15.14 -14.71 7.34
N LEU A 198 15.11 -15.93 6.81
CA LEU A 198 15.14 -17.15 7.62
C LEU A 198 16.50 -17.35 8.31
N PRO A 199 16.52 -17.92 9.53
CA PRO A 199 17.72 -18.49 10.13
C PRO A 199 18.35 -19.53 9.21
N GLU A 200 19.67 -19.67 9.26
CA GLU A 200 20.41 -20.52 8.32
C GLU A 200 19.91 -21.98 8.30
N LYS A 201 19.54 -22.52 9.46
CA LYS A 201 18.91 -23.86 9.60
C LYS A 201 17.58 -24.00 8.85
N ASP A 202 16.78 -22.94 8.78
CA ASP A 202 15.42 -22.96 8.20
C ASP A 202 15.44 -22.61 6.69
N ARG A 203 16.53 -21.98 6.21
CA ARG A 203 16.74 -21.68 4.78
C ARG A 203 16.73 -22.95 3.93
N THR A 204 17.40 -23.99 4.40
CA THR A 204 17.49 -25.27 3.70
C THR A 204 16.12 -25.93 3.61
N GLN A 205 15.36 -25.93 4.70
CA GLN A 205 13.99 -26.47 4.76
C GLN A 205 13.05 -25.71 3.83
N PHE A 206 13.10 -24.38 3.83
CA PHE A 206 12.26 -23.56 2.96
C PHE A 206 12.59 -23.78 1.47
N PHE A 207 13.87 -23.88 1.11
CA PHE A 207 14.27 -24.15 -0.27
C PHE A 207 13.84 -25.54 -0.74
N GLN A 208 13.95 -26.56 0.14
CA GLN A 208 13.47 -27.91 -0.14
C GLN A 208 11.95 -27.91 -0.33
N TYR A 209 11.20 -27.27 0.56
CA TYR A 209 9.76 -27.09 0.43
C TYR A 209 9.41 -26.46 -0.91
N LEU A 210 10.00 -25.31 -1.28
CA LEU A 210 9.75 -24.68 -2.57
C LEU A 210 10.05 -25.62 -3.74
N SER A 211 11.11 -26.43 -3.64
CA SER A 211 11.46 -27.39 -4.68
C SER A 211 10.41 -28.51 -4.85
N THR A 212 9.65 -28.84 -3.81
CA THR A 212 8.52 -29.80 -3.91
C THR A 212 7.29 -29.21 -4.60
N LEU A 213 7.20 -27.88 -4.71
CA LEU A 213 6.02 -27.18 -5.23
C LEU A 213 6.11 -26.82 -6.70
N VAL A 214 7.27 -26.99 -7.33
CA VAL A 214 7.49 -26.56 -8.71
C VAL A 214 7.57 -27.78 -9.62
N THR A 215 6.86 -27.69 -10.74
CA THR A 215 6.82 -28.72 -11.79
C THR A 215 8.19 -29.03 -12.41
N HIS A 216 9.10 -28.06 -12.38
CA HIS A 216 10.47 -28.18 -12.83
C HIS A 216 11.45 -27.83 -11.71
N SER A 217 12.67 -28.37 -11.78
CA SER A 217 13.70 -28.14 -10.76
C SER A 217 13.94 -26.65 -10.55
N LEU A 218 13.81 -26.19 -9.30
CA LEU A 218 14.01 -24.79 -8.94
C LEU A 218 15.43 -24.35 -9.29
N ASN A 219 15.58 -23.32 -10.15
CA ASN A 219 16.90 -22.85 -10.55
C ASN A 219 17.61 -22.17 -9.37
N LYS A 220 18.49 -22.92 -8.69
CA LYS A 220 19.23 -22.50 -7.49
C LYS A 220 20.10 -21.26 -7.73
N LYS A 221 20.68 -21.11 -8.94
CA LYS A 221 21.48 -19.93 -9.31
C LYS A 221 20.59 -18.69 -9.44
N LYS A 222 19.45 -18.79 -10.13
CA LYS A 222 18.47 -17.72 -10.30
C LYS A 222 17.82 -17.33 -8.96
N PHE A 223 17.55 -18.31 -8.10
CA PHE A 223 16.98 -18.07 -6.78
C PHE A 223 17.98 -17.32 -5.88
N LYS A 224 19.24 -17.77 -5.79
CA LYS A 224 20.26 -17.18 -4.89
C LYS A 224 20.94 -15.91 -5.43
N SER A 225 20.76 -15.55 -6.70
CA SER A 225 21.44 -14.39 -7.31
C SER A 225 20.75 -13.04 -7.06
N PHE A 226 19.49 -13.02 -6.61
CA PHE A 226 18.83 -11.75 -6.31
C PHE A 226 19.36 -11.18 -4.99
N LYS A 227 20.12 -10.07 -5.08
CA LYS A 227 20.64 -9.35 -3.90
C LYS A 227 19.48 -8.79 -3.05
N LYS A 228 19.71 -8.71 -1.72
CA LYS A 228 18.89 -7.94 -0.77
C LYS A 228 18.53 -6.59 -1.39
N LYS A 229 17.27 -6.40 -1.79
CA LYS A 229 16.81 -5.08 -2.24
C LYS A 229 16.35 -4.29 -1.03
N ALA A 230 16.88 -3.08 -0.90
CA ALA A 230 16.49 -2.09 0.11
C ALA A 230 14.97 -1.95 0.26
N LEU A 231 14.21 -2.09 -0.84
CA LEU A 231 12.74 -1.98 -0.85
C LEU A 231 12.04 -2.97 0.09
N TYR A 232 12.42 -4.26 0.08
CA TYR A 232 11.74 -5.25 0.92
C TYR A 232 12.17 -5.14 2.39
N LEU A 233 13.43 -4.75 2.64
CA LEU A 233 13.91 -4.42 3.98
C LEU A 233 13.21 -3.17 4.53
N LEU A 234 12.95 -2.17 3.69
CA LEU A 234 12.20 -0.96 4.04
C LEU A 234 10.75 -1.30 4.41
N LEU A 235 10.06 -2.09 3.58
CA LEU A 235 8.69 -2.52 3.84
C LEU A 235 8.58 -3.37 5.11
N LEU A 236 9.60 -4.18 5.41
CA LEU A 236 9.63 -4.93 6.66
C LEU A 236 9.93 -4.05 7.89
N LYS A 237 10.86 -3.10 7.77
CA LYS A 237 11.14 -2.09 8.79
C LYS A 237 9.86 -1.32 9.13
N GLU A 238 9.09 -0.91 8.13
CA GLU A 238 7.80 -0.22 8.28
C GLU A 238 6.75 -1.08 8.99
N THR A 239 6.58 -2.34 8.57
CA THR A 239 5.50 -3.17 9.15
C THR A 239 5.83 -3.63 10.57
N LEU A 240 7.09 -3.91 10.88
CA LEU A 240 7.52 -4.23 12.24
C LEU A 240 7.43 -3.05 13.20
N PHE A 241 7.67 -1.84 12.71
CA PHE A 241 7.46 -0.62 13.49
C PHE A 241 5.99 -0.49 13.90
N VAL A 242 5.04 -0.76 12.99
CA VAL A 242 3.60 -0.75 13.28
C VAL A 242 3.21 -1.87 14.27
N PHE A 243 3.70 -3.09 14.09
CA PHE A 243 3.39 -4.20 14.99
C PHE A 243 3.96 -4.01 16.42
N LYS A 244 5.17 -3.45 16.56
CA LYS A 244 5.79 -3.20 17.87
C LYS A 244 4.97 -2.18 18.69
N GLN A 245 4.40 -1.18 18.02
CA GLN A 245 3.49 -0.22 18.65
C GLN A 245 2.20 -0.88 19.16
N GLN A 246 1.68 -1.89 18.45
CA GLN A 246 0.47 -2.63 18.85
C GLN A 246 0.71 -3.67 19.96
N THR A 247 1.92 -4.24 20.05
CA THR A 247 2.27 -5.19 21.13
C THR A 247 2.65 -4.52 22.46
N CYS A 248 3.07 -3.25 22.44
CA CYS A 248 3.33 -2.49 23.66
C CYS A 248 2.01 -1.99 24.30
N THR A 249 1.00 -1.64 23.50
CA THR A 249 -0.33 -1.25 24.01
C THR A 249 -1.13 -2.40 24.61
N SER A 250 -0.79 -3.66 24.29
CA SER A 250 -1.49 -4.84 24.81
C SER A 250 -0.90 -5.42 26.11
N LYS A 251 0.25 -4.91 26.58
CA LYS A 251 0.84 -5.31 27.87
C LYS A 251 0.48 -4.39 29.05
N GLU A 252 -0.20 -3.28 28.80
CA GLU A 252 -0.61 -2.33 29.84
C GLU A 252 -2.08 -2.52 30.29
N ILE A 253 -2.75 -3.63 29.91
CA ILE A 253 -4.14 -3.93 30.30
C ILE A 253 -4.26 -5.08 31.32
N THR A 254 -3.14 -5.62 31.82
CA THR A 254 -3.16 -6.55 32.96
C THR A 254 -2.11 -6.17 33.99
N CYS A 255 -2.47 -5.22 34.85
CA CYS A 255 -2.15 -5.13 36.28
C CYS A 255 -3.09 -4.09 36.89
#